data_AF-M8DME6-F1
#
_entry.id   AF-M8DME6-F1
#
_cell.length_a   1.000
_cell.length_b   1.000
_cell.length_c   1.000
_cell.angle_alpha   90.00
_cell.angle_beta   90.00
_cell.angle_gamma   90.00
#
_symmetry.space_group_name_H-M   'P 1'
#
loop_
_entity.id
_entity.type
_entity.pdbx_description
1 polymer ?
#
loop_
_entity_poly.entity_id
_entity_poly.type
_entity_poly.pdbx_seq_one_letter_code
_entity_poly.pdbx_strand_id
1 'polypeptide(L)'
;MTVHESFRPALIPDPKRVSPTSDTQGEVLDSAVYSDLYHLAETEGLPYFARMSAAGDVELFLVFESIDAFSESTRDAVSVEFKTYRNKLLAVIWTLTDPLDPLGFPLSFDIKRTEDRGMALRMLEQAEVPLHYLAFEEGRLTHIYTEGITFSPEEARQAHAMVEALFFDRADELPHQAEVQEAAEAQSVPLSFLSDAKLEEKGTAYLIDFMRLQDKHGADEAQHLLMSTVHQAVWVMRRHARSEVRERSFTVWAAEHDGLLRLIVTPEMSDLFEVVHLTEDEANPFSRFLFTLPEFLSTEDAVPLRHGAYPLIRMEAGRLYHLELDETSAERLGAIFDRLYPGELNPYENVSE
;
A
#
# COMPACT_ATOMS: atom_id res chain seq x y z
N MET A 1 7.20 -17.13 -44.55
CA MET A 1 7.65 -17.48 -43.18
C MET A 1 7.39 -16.27 -42.32
N THR A 2 6.29 -16.28 -41.58
CA THR A 2 6.02 -15.29 -40.52
C THR A 2 7.04 -15.55 -39.42
N VAL A 3 7.93 -14.59 -39.19
CA VAL A 3 8.78 -14.62 -38.00
C VAL A 3 7.81 -14.50 -36.82
N HIS A 4 7.63 -15.57 -36.05
CA HIS A 4 6.92 -15.47 -34.79
C HIS A 4 7.75 -14.56 -33.89
N GLU A 5 7.23 -13.38 -33.62
CA GLU A 5 7.85 -12.44 -32.70
C GLU A 5 7.97 -13.11 -31.32
N SER A 6 9.15 -13.05 -30.70
CA SER A 6 9.37 -13.67 -29.39
C SER A 6 8.53 -12.97 -28.33
N PHE A 7 7.81 -13.75 -27.52
CA PHE A 7 7.08 -13.23 -26.37
C PHE A 7 8.04 -12.54 -25.38
N ARG A 8 9.23 -13.11 -25.16
CA ARG A 8 10.32 -12.53 -24.36
C ARG A 8 11.39 -11.96 -25.30
N PRO A 9 11.33 -10.66 -25.65
CA PRO A 9 12.33 -10.07 -26.51
C PRO A 9 13.63 -9.81 -25.75
N ALA A 10 14.77 -9.93 -26.44
CA ALA A 10 16.04 -9.43 -25.92
C ALA A 10 16.13 -7.93 -26.20
N LEU A 11 16.12 -7.11 -25.15
CA LEU A 11 16.34 -5.68 -25.26
C LEU A 11 17.83 -5.36 -25.20
N ILE A 12 18.26 -4.34 -25.92
CA ILE A 12 19.64 -3.84 -25.93
C ILE A 12 19.64 -2.50 -25.20
N PRO A 13 20.15 -2.43 -23.96
CA PRO A 13 20.24 -1.19 -23.21
C PRO A 13 21.13 -0.16 -23.90
N ASP A 14 20.82 1.13 -23.74
CA ASP A 14 21.70 2.21 -24.17
C ASP A 14 22.76 2.47 -23.08
N PRO A 15 24.05 2.20 -23.34
CA PRO A 15 25.11 2.35 -22.35
C PRO A 15 25.38 3.81 -21.96
N LYS A 16 24.80 4.78 -22.67
CA LYS A 16 24.95 6.21 -22.36
C LYS A 16 23.94 6.72 -21.35
N ARG A 17 22.89 5.95 -21.05
CA ARG A 17 21.86 6.34 -20.08
C ARG A 17 22.42 6.21 -18.67
N VAL A 18 22.38 7.32 -17.95
CA VAL A 18 22.77 7.37 -16.54
C VAL A 18 21.52 7.47 -15.67
N SER A 19 21.54 6.70 -14.58
CA SER A 19 20.48 6.66 -13.58
C SER A 19 20.79 7.61 -12.42
N PRO A 20 19.80 8.29 -11.85
CA PRO A 20 19.99 8.93 -10.54
C PRO A 20 20.37 7.88 -9.49
N THR A 21 21.17 8.27 -8.50
CA THR A 21 21.62 7.40 -7.41
C THR A 21 21.46 8.12 -6.07
N SER A 22 21.78 7.44 -4.97
CA SER A 22 21.83 8.07 -3.64
C SER A 22 22.73 9.33 -3.61
N ASP A 23 23.78 9.36 -4.43
CA ASP A 23 24.74 10.46 -4.46
C ASP A 23 24.18 11.71 -5.16
N THR A 24 23.12 11.57 -5.97
CA THR A 24 22.46 12.70 -6.63
C THR A 24 21.21 13.15 -5.89
N GLN A 25 20.88 12.54 -4.75
CA GLN A 25 19.70 12.89 -3.97
C GLN A 25 19.83 14.29 -3.36
N GLY A 26 18.81 15.13 -3.57
CA GLY A 26 18.80 16.55 -3.22
C GLY A 26 19.59 17.45 -4.17
N GLU A 27 20.22 16.88 -5.22
CA GLU A 27 21.12 17.61 -6.11
C GLU A 27 20.48 17.91 -7.47
N VAL A 28 20.96 18.99 -8.10
CA VAL A 28 20.63 19.29 -9.50
C VAL A 28 21.42 18.35 -10.41
N LEU A 29 20.70 17.62 -11.25
CA LEU A 29 21.28 16.71 -12.23
C LEU A 29 22.00 17.49 -13.33
N ASP A 30 23.24 17.11 -13.64
CA ASP A 30 24.02 17.70 -14.74
C ASP A 30 23.34 17.41 -16.08
N SER A 31 22.92 18.46 -16.80
CA SER A 31 22.21 18.36 -18.07
C SER A 31 23.01 17.70 -19.19
N ALA A 32 24.35 17.69 -19.12
CA ALA A 32 25.19 17.00 -20.08
C ALA A 32 25.24 15.48 -19.82
N VAL A 33 25.12 15.07 -18.55
CA VAL A 33 25.17 13.66 -18.12
C VAL A 33 23.78 13.01 -18.23
N TYR A 34 22.74 13.73 -17.79
CA TYR A 34 21.35 13.27 -17.74
C TYR A 34 20.51 13.84 -18.90
N SER A 35 21.13 14.04 -20.07
CA SER A 35 20.51 14.74 -21.20
C SER A 35 19.20 14.11 -21.67
N ASP A 36 19.05 12.80 -21.52
CA ASP A 36 17.83 12.08 -21.87
C ASP A 36 16.68 12.39 -20.91
N LEU A 37 16.95 12.50 -19.60
CA LEU A 37 15.95 12.91 -18.62
C LEU A 37 15.50 14.35 -18.85
N TYR A 38 16.43 15.26 -19.16
CA TYR A 38 16.09 16.64 -19.54
C TYR A 38 15.23 16.66 -20.81
N HIS A 39 15.53 15.82 -21.81
CA HIS A 39 14.71 15.73 -23.02
C HIS A 39 13.27 15.28 -22.71
N LEU A 40 13.10 14.24 -21.90
CA LEU A 40 11.79 13.70 -21.53
C LEU A 40 10.97 14.70 -20.69
N ALA A 41 11.61 15.36 -19.72
CA ALA A 41 10.95 16.30 -18.82
C ALA A 41 10.65 17.65 -19.48
N GLU A 42 11.61 18.22 -20.23
CA GLU A 42 11.49 19.57 -20.81
C GLU A 42 10.87 19.54 -22.21
N THR A 43 11.41 18.71 -23.10
CA THR A 43 11.03 18.74 -24.52
C THR A 43 9.74 17.98 -24.78
N GLU A 44 9.60 16.79 -24.18
CA GLU A 44 8.37 16.00 -24.28
C GLU A 44 7.33 16.39 -23.24
N GLY A 45 7.74 17.11 -22.18
CA GLY A 45 6.84 17.60 -21.14
C GLY A 45 6.17 16.48 -20.35
N LEU A 46 6.83 15.33 -20.19
CA LEU A 46 6.24 14.15 -19.57
C LEU A 46 6.29 14.27 -18.04
N PRO A 47 5.13 14.34 -17.35
CA PRO A 47 5.08 14.38 -15.89
C PRO A 47 5.41 13.03 -15.26
N TYR A 48 5.38 11.95 -16.04
CA TYR A 48 5.75 10.62 -15.61
C TYR A 48 6.13 9.75 -16.80
N PHE A 49 7.10 8.85 -16.62
CA PHE A 49 7.54 7.93 -17.65
C PHE A 49 8.28 6.72 -17.07
N ALA A 50 8.41 5.66 -17.88
CA ALA A 50 9.27 4.52 -17.60
C ALA A 50 10.46 4.54 -18.57
N ARG A 51 11.62 4.12 -18.09
CA ARG A 51 12.85 4.08 -18.89
C ARG A 51 13.63 2.80 -18.58
N MET A 52 14.37 2.30 -19.57
CA MET A 52 15.38 1.27 -19.35
C MET A 52 16.75 1.91 -19.10
N SER A 53 17.40 1.55 -17.99
CA SER A 53 18.75 1.97 -17.61
C SER A 53 19.83 1.30 -18.48
N ALA A 54 21.08 1.76 -18.38
CA ALA A 54 22.21 1.11 -19.05
C ALA A 54 22.47 -0.33 -18.58
N ALA A 55 22.02 -0.69 -17.37
CA ALA A 55 22.10 -2.06 -16.85
C ALA A 55 20.99 -2.97 -17.40
N GLY A 56 20.00 -2.41 -18.10
CA GLY A 56 18.83 -3.13 -18.57
C GLY A 56 17.75 -3.30 -17.51
N ASP A 57 17.79 -2.52 -16.44
CA ASP A 57 16.73 -2.45 -15.44
C ASP A 57 15.68 -1.42 -15.84
N VAL A 58 14.43 -1.66 -15.48
CA VAL A 58 13.37 -0.68 -15.68
C VAL A 58 13.31 0.25 -14.47
N GLU A 59 13.17 1.52 -14.77
CA GLU A 59 13.12 2.63 -13.83
C GLU A 59 11.86 3.46 -14.11
N LEU A 60 11.24 3.95 -13.04
CA LEU A 60 10.05 4.78 -13.11
C LEU A 60 10.41 6.20 -12.69
N PHE A 61 9.74 7.19 -13.27
CA PHE A 61 9.98 8.60 -12.99
C PHE A 61 8.67 9.33 -12.78
N LEU A 62 8.61 10.15 -11.74
CA LEU A 62 7.60 11.19 -11.54
C LEU A 62 8.31 12.55 -11.53
N VAL A 63 7.84 13.47 -12.36
CA VAL A 63 8.41 14.82 -12.54
C VAL A 63 7.39 15.84 -12.06
N PHE A 64 7.74 16.55 -10.99
CA PHE A 64 6.95 17.62 -10.39
C PHE A 64 7.42 18.98 -10.89
N GLU A 65 6.54 19.97 -10.86
CA GLU A 65 6.86 21.35 -11.25
C GLU A 65 7.86 22.01 -10.27
N SER A 66 7.86 21.57 -9.01
CA SER A 66 8.79 22.05 -7.98
C SER A 66 8.91 21.05 -6.82
N ILE A 67 9.87 21.29 -5.93
CA ILE A 67 10.02 20.52 -4.68
C ILE A 67 8.84 20.77 -3.73
N ASP A 68 8.26 21.97 -3.76
CA ASP A 68 7.06 22.30 -2.98
C ASP A 68 5.85 21.51 -3.49
N ALA A 69 5.66 21.44 -4.82
CA ALA A 69 4.59 20.64 -5.43
C ALA A 69 4.73 19.16 -5.08
N PHE A 70 5.96 18.64 -5.06
CA PHE A 70 6.25 17.30 -4.54
C PHE A 70 5.83 17.15 -3.06
N SER A 71 6.22 18.09 -2.20
CA SER A 71 5.92 18.03 -0.75
C SER A 71 4.40 18.09 -0.45
N GLU A 72 3.63 18.73 -1.32
CA GLU A 72 2.17 18.74 -1.29
C GLU A 72 1.57 17.45 -1.87
N SER A 73 2.25 16.86 -2.86
CA SER A 73 1.74 15.75 -3.68
C SER A 73 2.25 14.37 -3.27
N THR A 74 3.16 14.24 -2.31
CA THR A 74 3.74 12.95 -1.96
C THR A 74 4.12 12.92 -0.49
N ARG A 75 3.09 12.81 0.35
CA ARG A 75 3.28 12.67 1.81
C ARG A 75 3.32 11.21 2.28
N ASP A 76 2.81 10.30 1.46
CA ASP A 76 2.60 8.91 1.84
C ASP A 76 2.83 7.93 0.69
N ALA A 77 3.22 6.72 1.09
CA ALA A 77 3.77 5.62 0.30
C ALA A 77 3.20 5.45 -1.11
N VAL A 78 4.05 5.00 -2.02
CA VAL A 78 3.69 4.75 -3.41
C VAL A 78 3.58 3.26 -3.70
N SER A 79 2.52 2.85 -4.39
CA SER A 79 2.42 1.51 -4.97
C SER A 79 2.25 1.56 -6.47
N VAL A 80 2.58 0.43 -7.12
CA VAL A 80 2.33 0.23 -8.54
C VAL A 80 1.32 -0.89 -8.70
N GLU A 81 0.19 -0.59 -9.33
CA GLU A 81 -0.87 -1.55 -9.63
C GLU A 81 -0.94 -1.83 -11.14
N PHE A 82 -1.11 -3.09 -11.51
CA PHE A 82 -1.23 -3.51 -12.90
C PHE A 82 -2.68 -3.63 -13.33
N LYS A 83 -3.04 -2.92 -14.40
CA LYS A 83 -4.37 -2.99 -15.03
C LYS A 83 -4.23 -3.17 -16.53
N THR A 84 -5.33 -3.47 -17.20
CA THR A 84 -5.38 -3.53 -18.67
C THR A 84 -6.36 -2.50 -19.21
N TYR A 85 -6.01 -1.87 -20.34
CA TYR A 85 -6.89 -0.93 -21.03
C TYR A 85 -6.60 -0.90 -22.52
N ARG A 86 -7.62 -1.13 -23.35
CA ARG A 86 -7.54 -1.06 -24.83
C ARG A 86 -6.28 -1.74 -25.41
N ASN A 87 -6.08 -3.01 -25.04
CA ASN A 87 -4.94 -3.85 -25.45
C ASN A 87 -3.56 -3.43 -24.91
N LYS A 88 -3.51 -2.55 -23.91
CA LYS A 88 -2.28 -2.14 -23.24
C LYS A 88 -2.26 -2.64 -21.80
N LEU A 89 -1.06 -2.90 -21.30
CA LEU A 89 -0.83 -3.01 -19.86
C LEU A 89 -0.65 -1.59 -19.31
N LEU A 90 -1.32 -1.29 -18.21
CA LEU A 90 -1.12 -0.09 -17.43
C LEU A 90 -0.40 -0.48 -16.13
N ALA A 91 0.71 0.19 -15.82
CA ALA A 91 1.28 0.21 -14.48
C ALA A 91 0.93 1.56 -13.86
N VAL A 92 -0.04 1.57 -12.95
CA VAL A 92 -0.54 2.79 -12.32
C VAL A 92 0.24 3.03 -11.05
N ILE A 93 1.03 4.10 -11.03
CA ILE A 93 1.72 4.57 -9.83
C ILE A 93 0.69 5.34 -9.00
N TRP A 94 0.37 4.87 -7.81
CA TRP A 94 -0.56 5.54 -6.89
C TRP A 94 0.20 6.34 -5.85
N THR A 95 -0.02 7.66 -5.81
CA THR A 95 0.49 8.52 -4.73
C THR A 95 -0.62 8.80 -3.73
N LEU A 96 -0.34 8.64 -2.44
CA LEU A 96 -1.29 8.89 -1.36
C LEU A 96 -1.25 10.37 -0.94
N THR A 97 -1.62 11.27 -1.84
CA THR A 97 -1.90 12.68 -1.52
C THR A 97 -3.13 12.81 -0.64
N ASP A 98 -4.18 12.09 -1.02
CA ASP A 98 -5.41 11.90 -0.27
C ASP A 98 -5.67 10.39 -0.24
N PRO A 99 -5.67 9.75 0.94
CA PRO A 99 -5.99 8.33 1.08
C PRO A 99 -7.38 7.96 0.52
N LEU A 100 -8.32 8.91 0.48
CA LEU A 100 -9.68 8.72 -0.02
C LEU A 100 -9.79 8.95 -1.54
N ASP A 101 -8.98 9.85 -2.09
CA ASP A 101 -8.93 10.16 -3.54
C ASP A 101 -7.47 10.18 -4.05
N PRO A 102 -6.86 8.99 -4.22
CA PRO A 102 -5.45 8.88 -4.59
C PRO A 102 -5.22 9.34 -6.02
N LEU A 103 -4.14 10.09 -6.23
CA LEU A 103 -3.73 10.43 -7.58
C LEU A 103 -2.99 9.26 -8.24
N GLY A 104 -3.47 8.82 -9.40
CA GLY A 104 -2.89 7.74 -10.18
C GLY A 104 -2.14 8.25 -11.42
N PHE A 105 -0.91 7.79 -11.62
CA PHE A 105 -0.08 8.09 -12.79
C PHE A 105 0.08 6.83 -13.66
N PRO A 106 -0.73 6.67 -14.73
CA PRO A 106 -0.76 5.45 -15.51
C PRO A 106 0.37 5.40 -16.55
N LEU A 107 1.35 4.52 -16.35
CA LEU A 107 2.35 4.16 -17.35
C LEU A 107 1.77 3.13 -18.32
N SER A 108 1.82 3.43 -19.61
CA SER A 108 1.18 2.60 -20.63
C SER A 108 2.22 1.82 -21.43
N PHE A 109 2.10 0.49 -21.44
CA PHE A 109 2.92 -0.41 -22.23
C PHE A 109 2.07 -1.05 -23.32
N ASP A 110 2.38 -0.76 -24.59
CA ASP A 110 1.77 -1.45 -25.71
C ASP A 110 2.45 -2.80 -25.90
N ILE A 111 1.81 -3.87 -25.41
CA ILE A 111 2.38 -5.21 -25.37
C ILE A 111 2.68 -5.78 -26.77
N LYS A 112 2.07 -5.22 -27.83
CA LYS A 112 2.41 -5.60 -29.21
C LYS A 112 3.75 -5.03 -29.66
N ARG A 113 4.24 -3.95 -29.03
CA ARG A 113 5.57 -3.40 -29.30
C ARG A 113 6.64 -4.16 -28.51
N THR A 114 7.68 -4.59 -29.20
CA THR A 114 8.82 -5.34 -28.63
C THR A 114 9.45 -4.65 -27.42
N GLU A 115 9.69 -3.34 -27.51
CA GLU A 115 10.36 -2.56 -26.47
C GLU A 115 9.48 -2.45 -25.21
N ASP A 116 8.26 -1.95 -25.36
CA ASP A 116 7.27 -1.82 -24.27
C ASP A 116 7.00 -3.18 -23.59
N ARG A 117 6.84 -4.26 -24.37
CA ARG A 117 6.68 -5.62 -23.82
C ARG A 117 7.89 -6.09 -23.04
N GLY A 118 9.10 -5.88 -23.58
CA GLY A 118 10.33 -6.25 -22.90
C GLY A 118 10.53 -5.47 -21.60
N MET A 119 10.19 -4.18 -21.58
CA MET A 119 10.21 -3.36 -20.37
C MET A 119 9.17 -3.86 -19.35
N ALA A 120 7.92 -4.09 -19.77
CA ALA A 120 6.89 -4.61 -18.86
C ALA A 120 7.33 -5.93 -18.21
N LEU A 121 7.87 -6.87 -18.98
CA LEU A 121 8.38 -8.14 -18.45
C LEU A 121 9.58 -7.94 -17.52
N ARG A 122 10.55 -7.10 -17.90
CA ARG A 122 11.73 -6.82 -17.06
C ARG A 122 11.36 -6.21 -15.72
N MET A 123 10.40 -5.29 -15.71
CA MET A 123 9.87 -4.65 -14.51
C MET A 123 9.27 -5.66 -13.52
N LEU A 124 8.63 -6.72 -14.01
CA LEU A 124 8.06 -7.78 -13.18
C LEU A 124 9.10 -8.80 -12.67
N GLU A 125 10.27 -8.86 -13.31
CA GLU A 125 11.33 -9.85 -13.03
C GLU A 125 12.43 -9.32 -12.13
N GLN A 126 12.62 -8.00 -12.08
CA GLN A 126 13.59 -7.38 -11.18
C GLN A 126 13.12 -7.48 -9.72
N ALA A 127 14.07 -7.62 -8.81
CA ALA A 127 13.77 -7.74 -7.38
C ALA A 127 13.16 -6.45 -6.80
N GLU A 128 13.56 -5.31 -7.35
CA GLU A 128 13.12 -3.98 -6.97
C GLU A 128 13.09 -3.08 -8.22
N VAL A 129 12.06 -2.24 -8.32
CA VAL A 129 11.92 -1.21 -9.35
C VAL A 129 12.17 0.16 -8.73
N PRO A 130 13.23 0.87 -9.13
CA PRO A 130 13.47 2.22 -8.65
C PRO A 130 12.43 3.18 -9.23
N LEU A 131 11.81 3.95 -8.35
CA LEU A 131 10.95 5.07 -8.66
C LEU A 131 11.66 6.37 -8.26
N HIS A 132 12.04 7.16 -9.26
CA HIS A 132 12.75 8.42 -9.06
C HIS A 132 11.78 9.60 -9.05
N TYR A 133 11.90 10.44 -8.03
CA TYR A 133 11.14 11.67 -7.88
C TYR A 133 12.02 12.83 -8.32
N LEU A 134 11.60 13.56 -9.34
CA LEU A 134 12.31 14.70 -9.90
C LEU A 134 11.48 15.97 -9.76
N ALA A 135 12.12 17.11 -9.57
CA ALA A 135 11.51 18.43 -9.73
C ALA A 135 12.13 19.13 -10.93
N PHE A 136 11.31 19.67 -11.84
CA PHE A 136 11.75 20.46 -12.98
C PHE A 136 11.38 21.93 -12.80
N GLU A 137 12.33 22.72 -12.31
CA GLU A 137 12.14 24.14 -11.99
C GLU A 137 13.20 24.99 -12.71
N GLU A 138 12.78 26.07 -13.37
CA GLU A 138 13.66 27.02 -14.07
C GLU A 138 14.66 26.35 -15.05
N GLY A 139 14.23 25.29 -15.75
CA GLY A 139 15.08 24.57 -16.70
C GLY A 139 16.11 23.66 -16.04
N ARG A 140 15.95 23.32 -14.76
CA ARG A 140 16.84 22.44 -13.99
C ARG A 140 16.06 21.25 -13.44
N LEU A 141 16.62 20.04 -13.60
CA LEU A 141 16.11 18.84 -12.94
C LEU A 141 16.84 18.62 -11.62
N THR A 142 16.08 18.61 -10.53
CA THR A 142 16.57 18.22 -9.19
C THR A 142 16.10 16.81 -8.90
N HIS A 143 16.99 15.93 -8.49
CA HIS A 143 16.60 14.60 -7.99
C HIS A 143 16.24 14.72 -6.52
N ILE A 144 14.97 14.50 -6.19
CA ILE A 144 14.45 14.68 -4.84
C ILE A 144 14.83 13.48 -3.97
N TYR A 145 14.43 12.28 -4.40
CA TYR A 145 14.83 10.99 -3.83
C TYR A 145 14.41 9.83 -4.75
N THR A 146 14.84 8.63 -4.41
CA THR A 146 14.46 7.37 -5.08
C THR A 146 13.83 6.43 -4.07
N GLU A 147 12.71 5.80 -4.44
CA GLU A 147 12.03 4.76 -3.68
C GLU A 147 12.13 3.41 -4.40
N GLY A 148 12.33 2.33 -3.64
CA GLY A 148 12.35 0.97 -4.17
C GLY A 148 10.96 0.34 -4.11
N ILE A 149 10.38 0.03 -5.27
CA ILE A 149 9.10 -0.69 -5.35
C ILE A 149 9.37 -2.18 -5.51
N THR A 150 8.78 -3.02 -4.65
CA THR A 150 8.86 -4.48 -4.78
C THR A 150 7.50 -5.05 -5.18
N PHE A 151 7.51 -6.17 -5.91
CA PHE A 151 6.31 -6.93 -6.25
C PHE A 151 6.34 -8.29 -5.56
N SER A 152 5.20 -8.74 -5.06
CA SER A 152 5.09 -10.10 -4.58
C SER A 152 5.14 -11.09 -5.76
N PRO A 153 5.45 -12.37 -5.51
CA PRO A 153 5.36 -13.41 -6.53
C PRO A 153 3.96 -13.50 -7.15
N GLU A 154 2.90 -13.18 -6.39
CA GLU A 154 1.53 -13.22 -6.87
C GLU A 154 1.20 -12.03 -7.79
N GLU A 155 1.56 -10.81 -7.37
CA GLU A 155 1.39 -9.59 -8.17
C GLU A 155 2.13 -9.74 -9.52
N ALA A 156 3.39 -10.18 -9.47
CA ALA A 156 4.19 -10.40 -10.66
C ALA A 156 3.59 -11.47 -11.59
N ARG A 157 3.08 -12.57 -11.02
CA ARG A 157 2.41 -13.64 -11.77
C ARG A 157 1.12 -13.17 -12.43
N GLN A 158 0.30 -12.39 -11.74
CA GLN A 158 -0.94 -11.85 -12.28
C GLN A 158 -0.67 -10.87 -13.42
N ALA A 159 0.25 -9.93 -13.22
CA ALA A 159 0.65 -8.97 -14.25
C ALA A 159 1.28 -9.67 -15.46
N HIS A 160 2.09 -10.72 -15.24
CA HIS A 160 2.65 -11.54 -16.31
C HIS A 160 1.56 -12.23 -17.14
N ALA A 161 0.54 -12.80 -16.50
CA ALA A 161 -0.62 -13.38 -17.17
C ALA A 161 -1.40 -12.34 -18.00
N MET A 162 -1.51 -11.10 -17.52
CA MET A 162 -2.09 -9.99 -18.31
C MET A 162 -1.26 -9.71 -19.56
N VAL A 163 0.07 -9.66 -19.45
CA VAL A 163 0.97 -9.46 -20.60
C VAL A 163 0.82 -10.62 -21.61
N GLU A 164 0.73 -11.87 -21.15
CA GLU A 164 0.48 -13.01 -22.03
C GLU A 164 -0.87 -12.92 -22.74
N ALA A 165 -1.94 -12.61 -22.01
CA ALA A 165 -3.27 -12.48 -22.59
C ALA A 165 -3.31 -11.39 -23.66
N LEU A 166 -2.71 -10.23 -23.40
CA LEU A 166 -2.60 -9.12 -24.34
C LEU A 166 -1.74 -9.48 -25.56
N PHE A 167 -0.63 -10.19 -25.37
CA PHE A 167 0.25 -10.59 -26.47
C PHE A 167 -0.43 -11.61 -27.40
N PHE A 168 -1.13 -12.60 -26.84
CA PHE A 168 -1.78 -13.67 -27.60
C PHE A 168 -3.23 -13.37 -28.02
N ASP A 169 -3.72 -12.14 -27.82
CA ASP A 169 -5.09 -11.72 -28.13
C ASP A 169 -6.17 -12.54 -27.40
N ARG A 170 -5.86 -12.98 -26.18
CA ARG A 170 -6.75 -13.75 -25.29
C ARG A 170 -7.41 -12.85 -24.24
N ALA A 171 -8.02 -11.76 -24.69
CA ALA A 171 -8.63 -10.77 -23.79
C ALA A 171 -9.72 -11.38 -22.89
N ASP A 172 -10.42 -12.42 -23.37
CA ASP A 172 -11.45 -13.13 -22.61
C ASP A 172 -10.88 -13.93 -21.40
N GLU A 173 -9.56 -14.11 -21.33
CA GLU A 173 -8.87 -14.79 -20.22
C GLU A 173 -8.36 -13.80 -19.15
N LEU A 174 -8.57 -12.49 -19.33
CA LEU A 174 -8.19 -11.48 -18.35
C LEU A 174 -9.08 -11.57 -17.10
N PRO A 175 -8.51 -11.47 -15.88
CA PRO A 175 -9.31 -11.41 -14.65
C PRO A 175 -10.34 -10.27 -14.71
N HIS A 176 -11.57 -10.48 -14.23
CA HIS A 176 -12.58 -9.41 -14.17
C HIS A 176 -12.16 -8.19 -13.32
N GLN A 177 -11.18 -8.35 -12.43
CA GLN A 177 -10.56 -7.27 -11.64
C GLN A 177 -9.45 -6.53 -12.41
N ALA A 178 -9.06 -6.98 -13.62
CA ALA A 178 -8.02 -6.37 -14.45
C ALA A 178 -8.53 -5.21 -15.33
N GLU A 179 -9.86 -5.06 -15.44
CA GLU A 179 -10.47 -3.83 -15.93
C GLU A 179 -10.49 -2.80 -14.80
N VAL A 180 -10.30 -1.52 -15.14
CA VAL A 180 -10.19 -0.43 -14.17
C VAL A 180 -11.48 -0.30 -13.36
N GLN A 181 -11.54 -1.01 -12.23
CA GLN A 181 -12.38 -0.67 -11.09
C GLN A 181 -11.48 0.04 -10.09
N GLU A 182 -11.80 1.30 -9.82
CA GLU A 182 -11.29 2.02 -8.66
C GLU A 182 -11.95 1.44 -7.42
N ALA A 183 -11.15 1.20 -6.39
CA ALA A 183 -11.53 0.67 -5.08
C ALA A 183 -12.40 -0.60 -5.13
N ALA A 184 -11.77 -1.77 -5.00
CA ALA A 184 -12.49 -2.87 -4.37
C ALA A 184 -12.89 -2.40 -2.96
N GLU A 185 -14.15 -1.98 -2.81
CA GLU A 185 -14.80 -1.70 -1.52
C GLU A 185 -14.55 -2.89 -0.59
N ALA A 186 -14.41 -2.63 0.71
CA ALA A 186 -14.19 -3.70 1.67
C ALA A 186 -15.33 -4.72 1.58
N GLN A 187 -14.99 -6.00 1.38
CA GLN A 187 -16.01 -7.03 1.31
C GLN A 187 -16.47 -7.35 2.74
N SER A 188 -17.76 -7.27 3.01
CA SER A 188 -18.32 -7.76 4.27
C SER A 188 -18.27 -9.28 4.32
N VAL A 189 -17.74 -9.81 5.42
CA VAL A 189 -17.70 -11.24 5.72
C VAL A 189 -18.06 -11.48 7.19
N PRO A 190 -18.72 -12.60 7.54
CA PRO A 190 -19.01 -12.91 8.94
C PRO A 190 -17.74 -13.22 9.73
N LEU A 191 -17.76 -13.05 11.06
CA LEU A 191 -16.66 -13.42 11.94
C LEU A 191 -16.21 -14.89 11.77
N SER A 192 -17.12 -15.79 11.39
CA SER A 192 -16.83 -17.20 11.08
C SER A 192 -15.80 -17.41 9.97
N PHE A 193 -15.52 -16.37 9.17
CA PHE A 193 -14.44 -16.35 8.20
C PHE A 193 -13.05 -16.43 8.85
N LEU A 194 -12.87 -15.85 10.05
CA LEU A 194 -11.61 -15.94 10.78
C LEU A 194 -11.47 -17.29 11.46
N SER A 195 -10.28 -17.88 11.42
CA SER A 195 -9.96 -19.07 12.20
C SER A 195 -9.70 -18.73 13.66
N ASP A 196 -9.90 -19.69 14.57
CA ASP A 196 -9.64 -19.48 16.00
C ASP A 196 -8.20 -19.01 16.25
N ALA A 197 -7.22 -19.56 15.53
CA ALA A 197 -5.83 -19.14 15.63
C ALA A 197 -5.63 -17.64 15.36
N LYS A 198 -6.44 -17.03 14.47
CA LYS A 198 -6.41 -15.58 14.22
C LYS A 198 -7.05 -14.76 15.33
N LEU A 199 -8.05 -15.34 16.01
CA LEU A 199 -8.70 -14.70 17.16
C LEU A 199 -7.85 -14.78 18.44
N GLU A 200 -6.87 -15.68 18.47
CA GLU A 200 -5.90 -15.86 19.57
C GLU A 200 -4.64 -14.98 19.43
N GLU A 201 -4.48 -14.27 18.31
CA GLU A 201 -3.28 -13.46 18.06
C GLU A 201 -3.15 -12.31 19.08
N LYS A 202 -1.90 -12.00 19.44
CA LYS A 202 -1.54 -10.84 20.25
C LYS A 202 -1.05 -9.73 19.33
N GLY A 203 -1.06 -8.49 19.83
CA GLY A 203 -0.54 -7.37 19.08
C GLY A 203 -0.48 -6.10 19.91
N THR A 204 -0.58 -4.96 19.25
CA THR A 204 -0.38 -3.64 19.87
C THR A 204 -1.71 -2.93 20.03
N ALA A 205 -2.01 -2.44 21.24
CA ALA A 205 -3.13 -1.55 21.51
C ALA A 205 -2.69 -0.09 21.45
N TYR A 206 -3.56 0.73 20.88
CA TYR A 206 -3.49 2.19 20.92
C TYR A 206 -4.62 2.68 21.81
N LEU A 207 -4.25 3.27 22.96
CA LEU A 207 -5.21 3.79 23.93
C LEU A 207 -5.59 5.22 23.58
N ILE A 208 -6.90 5.46 23.53
CA ILE A 208 -7.49 6.75 23.17
C ILE A 208 -8.50 7.14 24.25
N ASP A 209 -8.41 8.39 24.71
CA ASP A 209 -9.41 9.01 25.59
C ASP A 209 -10.68 9.31 24.77
N PHE A 210 -11.54 8.31 24.65
CA PHE A 210 -12.71 8.39 23.78
C PHE A 210 -13.79 9.31 24.35
N MET A 211 -13.94 9.37 25.68
CA MET A 211 -14.83 10.36 26.30
C MET A 211 -14.44 11.78 25.93
N ARG A 212 -13.15 12.14 26.03
CA ARG A 212 -12.69 13.47 25.64
C ARG A 212 -12.93 13.74 24.15
N LEU A 213 -12.78 12.72 23.30
CA LEU A 213 -13.04 12.83 21.88
C LEU A 213 -14.53 13.11 21.60
N GLN A 214 -15.41 12.36 22.26
CA GLN A 214 -16.87 12.54 22.20
C GLN A 214 -17.31 13.91 22.74
N ASP A 215 -16.74 14.38 23.85
CA ASP A 215 -17.06 15.69 24.43
C ASP A 215 -16.74 16.85 23.47
N LYS A 216 -15.69 16.69 22.66
CA LYS A 216 -15.20 17.72 21.75
C LYS A 216 -15.89 17.71 20.39
N HIS A 217 -16.17 16.52 19.85
CA HIS A 217 -16.67 16.35 18.47
C HIS A 217 -18.12 15.85 18.39
N GLY A 218 -18.67 15.30 19.47
CA GLY A 218 -19.91 14.52 19.46
C GLY A 218 -19.63 13.03 19.18
N ALA A 219 -20.57 12.15 19.54
CA ALA A 219 -20.39 10.70 19.45
C ALA A 219 -20.15 10.21 18.01
N ASP A 220 -21.01 10.62 17.07
CA ASP A 220 -20.93 10.18 15.67
C ASP A 220 -19.64 10.66 14.99
N GLU A 221 -19.27 11.92 15.21
CA GLU A 221 -18.05 12.50 14.62
C GLU A 221 -16.78 11.92 15.25
N ALA A 222 -16.80 11.61 16.55
CA ALA A 222 -15.69 10.92 17.21
C ALA A 222 -15.46 9.51 16.63
N GLN A 223 -16.54 8.76 16.41
CA GLN A 223 -16.47 7.45 15.74
C GLN A 223 -15.98 7.58 14.29
N HIS A 224 -16.52 8.54 13.54
CA HIS A 224 -16.11 8.81 12.17
C HIS A 224 -14.63 9.18 12.07
N LEU A 225 -14.14 10.06 12.93
CA LEU A 225 -12.72 10.45 12.97
C LEU A 225 -11.82 9.25 13.23
N LEU A 226 -12.15 8.41 14.21
CA LEU A 226 -11.35 7.21 14.51
C LEU A 226 -11.35 6.21 13.37
N MET A 227 -12.54 5.90 12.82
CA MET A 227 -12.63 4.99 11.69
C MET A 227 -11.91 5.53 10.47
N SER A 228 -12.02 6.83 10.18
CA SER A 228 -11.28 7.46 9.09
C SER A 228 -9.77 7.34 9.28
N THR A 229 -9.27 7.52 10.51
CA THR A 229 -7.85 7.37 10.87
C THR A 229 -7.38 5.93 10.67
N VAL A 230 -8.18 4.95 11.10
CA VAL A 230 -7.92 3.52 10.88
C VAL A 230 -7.91 3.19 9.39
N HIS A 231 -8.89 3.70 8.63
CA HIS A 231 -8.94 3.50 7.19
C HIS A 231 -7.73 4.10 6.48
N GLN A 232 -7.27 5.30 6.87
CA GLN A 232 -6.06 5.90 6.33
C GLN A 232 -4.83 5.01 6.56
N ALA A 233 -4.65 4.47 7.77
CA ALA A 233 -3.57 3.53 8.07
C ALA A 233 -3.65 2.27 7.19
N VAL A 234 -4.84 1.68 7.07
CA VAL A 234 -5.09 0.50 6.22
C VAL A 234 -4.79 0.82 4.74
N TRP A 235 -5.18 1.99 4.26
CA TRP A 235 -4.92 2.42 2.88
C TRP A 235 -3.43 2.59 2.60
N VAL A 236 -2.67 3.22 3.52
CA VAL A 236 -1.21 3.31 3.41
C VAL A 236 -0.58 1.92 3.40
N MET A 237 -1.02 0.99 4.25
CA MET A 237 -0.55 -0.39 4.23
C MET A 237 -0.79 -1.04 2.87
N ARG A 238 -2.02 -0.96 2.33
CA ARG A 238 -2.39 -1.56 1.03
C ARG A 238 -1.64 -0.98 -0.16
N ARG A 239 -1.15 0.25 -0.04
CA ARG A 239 -0.41 0.97 -1.09
C ARG A 239 1.05 1.23 -0.74
N HIS A 240 1.59 0.46 0.20
CA HIS A 240 2.99 0.57 0.56
C HIS A 240 3.90 0.15 -0.61
N ALA A 241 5.09 0.73 -0.76
CA ALA A 241 6.04 0.37 -1.85
C ALA A 241 6.57 -1.07 -1.76
N ARG A 242 6.78 -1.52 -0.52
CA ARG A 242 7.19 -2.88 -0.18
C ARG A 242 6.00 -3.86 -0.20
N SER A 243 6.07 -4.89 -1.04
CA SER A 243 5.03 -5.92 -1.18
C SER A 243 4.77 -6.69 0.12
N GLU A 244 5.79 -6.94 0.94
CA GLU A 244 5.64 -7.63 2.22
C GLU A 244 4.77 -6.84 3.23
N VAL A 245 4.68 -5.52 3.08
CA VAL A 245 3.77 -4.67 3.86
C VAL A 245 2.37 -4.71 3.26
N ARG A 246 2.24 -4.58 1.92
CA ARG A 246 0.93 -4.63 1.23
C ARG A 246 0.18 -5.94 1.44
N GLU A 247 0.91 -7.04 1.48
CA GLU A 247 0.34 -8.38 1.63
C GLU A 247 0.26 -8.84 3.08
N ARG A 248 0.73 -8.04 4.05
CA ARG A 248 0.67 -8.40 5.46
C ARG A 248 -0.78 -8.60 5.88
N SER A 249 -1.08 -9.78 6.41
CA SER A 249 -2.37 -10.03 7.03
C SER A 249 -2.41 -9.46 8.45
N PHE A 250 -3.42 -8.67 8.76
CA PHE A 250 -3.69 -8.18 10.10
C PHE A 250 -5.19 -8.02 10.37
N THR A 251 -5.56 -7.93 11.63
CA THR A 251 -6.92 -7.67 12.10
C THR A 251 -6.90 -6.44 13.02
N VAL A 252 -7.84 -5.53 12.81
CA VAL A 252 -8.09 -4.39 13.69
C VAL A 252 -9.27 -4.73 14.59
N TRP A 253 -9.08 -4.56 15.89
CA TRP A 253 -10.06 -4.81 16.93
C TRP A 253 -10.38 -3.52 17.68
N ALA A 254 -11.56 -3.45 18.27
CA ALA A 254 -11.96 -2.38 19.17
C ALA A 254 -12.49 -2.94 20.48
N ALA A 255 -12.06 -2.35 21.60
CA ALA A 255 -12.66 -2.53 22.92
C ALA A 255 -12.87 -1.17 23.57
N GLU A 256 -14.03 -0.94 24.15
CA GLU A 256 -14.32 0.26 24.94
C GLU A 256 -14.56 -0.13 26.39
N HIS A 257 -13.86 0.52 27.32
CA HIS A 257 -14.07 0.33 28.75
C HIS A 257 -13.72 1.60 29.53
N ASP A 258 -14.58 1.99 30.48
CA ASP A 258 -14.40 3.16 31.34
C ASP A 258 -14.08 4.47 30.57
N GLY A 259 -14.69 4.64 29.40
CA GLY A 259 -14.48 5.82 28.55
C GLY A 259 -13.16 5.84 27.77
N LEU A 260 -12.39 4.76 27.83
CA LEU A 260 -11.19 4.54 27.04
C LEU A 260 -11.49 3.57 25.90
N LEU A 261 -11.10 3.95 24.68
CA LEU A 261 -11.11 3.06 23.53
C LEU A 261 -9.71 2.48 23.32
N ARG A 262 -9.65 1.16 23.13
CA ARG A 262 -8.47 0.43 22.67
C ARG A 262 -8.70 0.00 21.24
N LEU A 263 -7.92 0.56 20.32
CA LEU A 263 -7.78 0.01 18.97
C LEU A 263 -6.59 -0.94 18.97
N ILE A 264 -6.83 -2.22 18.71
CA ILE A 264 -5.78 -3.25 18.79
C ILE A 264 -5.52 -3.80 17.39
N VAL A 265 -4.26 -3.88 16.99
CA VAL A 265 -3.87 -4.45 15.69
C VAL A 265 -3.11 -5.76 15.92
N THR A 266 -3.58 -6.86 15.33
CA THR A 266 -2.96 -8.19 15.44
C THR A 266 -2.64 -8.79 14.06
N PRO A 267 -1.57 -9.58 13.90
CA PRO A 267 -0.51 -9.79 14.88
C PRO A 267 0.30 -8.50 15.07
N GLU A 268 1.23 -8.52 16.02
CA GLU A 268 2.25 -7.50 16.11
C GLU A 268 2.99 -7.34 14.76
N MET A 269 3.34 -6.10 14.41
CA MET A 269 3.95 -5.74 13.12
C MET A 269 5.29 -5.01 13.28
N SER A 270 5.89 -5.03 14.48
CA SER A 270 7.20 -4.44 14.76
C SER A 270 8.26 -4.97 13.78
N ASP A 271 8.22 -6.27 13.48
CA ASP A 271 9.09 -6.95 12.52
C ASP A 271 9.10 -6.37 11.09
N LEU A 272 8.02 -5.69 10.68
CA LEU A 272 7.89 -5.16 9.33
C LEU A 272 8.53 -3.78 9.16
N PHE A 273 8.62 -3.03 10.25
CA PHE A 273 8.97 -1.61 10.25
C PHE A 273 10.28 -1.30 10.98
N GLU A 274 11.02 -2.34 11.40
CA GLU A 274 12.43 -2.23 11.82
C GLU A 274 13.29 -1.72 10.64
N VAL A 275 13.36 -0.40 10.43
CA VAL A 275 14.26 0.21 9.45
C VAL A 275 15.13 1.27 10.12
N VAL A 276 16.44 1.10 9.94
CA VAL A 276 17.49 2.03 10.33
C VAL A 276 17.19 3.40 9.69
N HIS A 277 17.02 4.45 10.51
CA HIS A 277 16.88 5.89 10.19
C HIS A 277 15.51 6.56 10.45
N LEU A 278 14.45 5.83 10.79
CA LEU A 278 13.23 6.37 11.39
C LEU A 278 13.02 5.69 12.75
N THR A 279 12.39 6.36 13.72
CA THR A 279 11.91 5.63 14.90
C THR A 279 10.86 4.62 14.43
N GLU A 280 10.88 3.38 14.93
CA GLU A 280 9.98 2.28 14.52
C GLU A 280 8.49 2.71 14.45
N ASP A 281 8.10 3.63 15.34
CA ASP A 281 6.77 4.23 15.44
C ASP A 281 6.36 5.14 14.26
N GLU A 282 7.30 5.76 13.54
CA GLU A 282 7.00 6.63 12.39
C GLU A 282 6.79 5.83 11.10
N ALA A 283 7.37 4.63 11.03
CA ALA A 283 7.27 3.75 9.87
C ALA A 283 5.97 2.92 9.86
N ASN A 284 5.40 2.60 11.03
CA ASN A 284 4.12 1.91 11.12
C ASN A 284 2.95 2.88 10.85
N PRO A 285 2.14 2.68 9.80
CA PRO A 285 1.04 3.59 9.47
C PRO A 285 0.02 3.76 10.61
N PHE A 286 -0.27 2.70 11.37
CA PHE A 286 -1.21 2.80 12.49
C PHE A 286 -0.68 3.72 13.57
N SER A 287 0.57 3.55 13.97
CA SER A 287 1.23 4.40 14.97
C SER A 287 1.29 5.86 14.48
N ARG A 288 1.77 6.07 13.25
CA ARG A 288 1.85 7.41 12.65
C ARG A 288 0.53 8.15 12.67
N PHE A 289 -0.57 7.54 12.20
CA PHE A 289 -1.87 8.24 12.15
C PHE A 289 -2.49 8.39 13.54
N LEU A 290 -2.48 7.35 14.38
CA LEU A 290 -3.13 7.39 15.69
C LEU A 290 -2.43 8.34 16.66
N PHE A 291 -1.10 8.49 16.56
CA PHE A 291 -0.35 9.42 17.41
C PHE A 291 -0.63 10.89 17.10
N THR A 292 -1.18 11.19 15.92
CA THR A 292 -1.58 12.57 15.57
C THR A 292 -2.85 13.02 16.29
N LEU A 293 -3.61 12.08 16.86
CA LEU A 293 -4.81 12.39 17.62
C LEU A 293 -4.44 13.00 18.98
N PRO A 294 -4.90 14.21 19.32
CA PRO A 294 -4.64 14.83 20.63
C PRO A 294 -5.12 14.01 21.83
N GLU A 295 -6.06 13.10 21.59
CA GLU A 295 -6.67 12.20 22.57
C GLU A 295 -5.94 10.86 22.70
N PHE A 296 -4.87 10.61 21.93
CA PHE A 296 -3.98 9.46 22.10
C PHE A 296 -3.25 9.53 23.46
N LEU A 297 -3.18 8.40 24.15
CA LEU A 297 -2.60 8.29 25.50
C LEU A 297 -1.30 7.50 25.51
N SER A 298 -1.32 6.26 25.01
CA SER A 298 -0.18 5.35 25.06
C SER A 298 -0.36 4.13 24.15
N THR A 299 0.73 3.42 23.88
CA THR A 299 0.73 2.07 23.31
C THR A 299 0.97 1.00 24.39
N GLU A 300 0.33 -0.17 24.26
CA GLU A 300 0.57 -1.32 25.13
C GLU A 300 0.50 -2.64 24.36
N ASP A 301 1.21 -3.66 24.83
CA ASP A 301 1.03 -5.03 24.36
C ASP A 301 -0.36 -5.52 24.78
N ALA A 302 -1.13 -6.04 23.83
CA ALA A 302 -2.49 -6.46 24.07
C ALA A 302 -2.81 -7.87 23.59
N VAL A 303 -3.73 -8.49 24.31
CA VAL A 303 -4.43 -9.69 23.89
C VAL A 303 -5.90 -9.32 23.73
N PRO A 304 -6.42 -9.16 22.49
CA PRO A 304 -7.76 -8.60 22.24
C PRO A 304 -8.86 -9.24 23.09
N LEU A 305 -8.83 -10.57 23.21
CA LEU A 305 -9.82 -11.34 23.97
C LEU A 305 -9.88 -10.94 25.45
N ARG A 306 -8.75 -10.58 26.07
CA ARG A 306 -8.71 -10.15 27.49
C ARG A 306 -9.29 -8.77 27.72
N HIS A 307 -9.39 -7.97 26.67
CA HIS A 307 -10.00 -6.64 26.73
C HIS A 307 -11.47 -6.65 26.31
N GLY A 308 -12.06 -7.82 26.01
CA GLY A 308 -13.42 -7.88 25.47
C GLY A 308 -13.52 -7.26 24.08
N ALA A 309 -12.42 -7.24 23.32
CA ALA A 309 -12.38 -6.57 22.02
C ALA A 309 -13.14 -7.38 20.96
N TYR A 310 -13.76 -6.66 20.02
CA TYR A 310 -14.39 -7.25 18.83
C TYR A 310 -13.58 -6.89 17.58
N PRO A 311 -13.37 -7.84 16.65
CA PRO A 311 -12.64 -7.58 15.44
C PRO A 311 -13.55 -6.86 14.44
N LEU A 312 -13.04 -5.80 13.81
CA LEU A 312 -13.80 -4.93 12.92
C LEU A 312 -13.37 -5.07 11.46
N ILE A 313 -12.05 -5.14 11.25
CA ILE A 313 -11.44 -5.11 9.93
C ILE A 313 -10.42 -6.23 9.84
N ARG A 314 -10.40 -6.94 8.72
CA ARG A 314 -9.35 -7.90 8.38
C ARG A 314 -8.70 -7.49 7.06
N MET A 315 -7.38 -7.38 7.05
CA MET A 315 -6.61 -7.47 5.82
C MET A 315 -6.02 -8.88 5.67
N GLU A 316 -6.15 -9.45 4.47
CA GLU A 316 -5.53 -10.72 4.14
C GLU A 316 -5.24 -10.80 2.63
N ALA A 317 -3.97 -11.07 2.28
CA ALA A 317 -3.51 -11.13 0.89
C ALA A 317 -3.88 -9.87 0.07
N GLY A 318 -3.63 -8.69 0.64
CA GLY A 318 -3.92 -7.39 0.00
C GLY A 318 -5.41 -7.01 -0.09
N ARG A 319 -6.31 -7.89 0.38
CA ARG A 319 -7.76 -7.67 0.37
C ARG A 319 -8.25 -7.19 1.73
N LEU A 320 -9.13 -6.21 1.70
CA LEU A 320 -9.76 -5.62 2.87
C LEU A 320 -11.15 -6.23 3.07
N TYR A 321 -11.41 -6.72 4.28
CA TYR A 321 -12.68 -7.27 4.69
C TYR A 321 -13.22 -6.51 5.89
N HIS A 322 -14.51 -6.22 5.87
CA HIS A 322 -15.26 -5.77 7.05
C HIS A 322 -15.85 -6.99 7.75
N LEU A 323 -15.65 -7.11 9.06
CA LEU A 323 -16.11 -8.25 9.84
C LEU A 323 -17.47 -7.94 10.44
N GLU A 324 -18.50 -8.64 9.97
CA GLU A 324 -19.84 -8.51 10.52
C GLU A 324 -19.94 -9.30 11.83
N LEU A 325 -20.41 -8.60 12.86
CA LEU A 325 -20.68 -9.15 14.19
C LEU A 325 -22.16 -9.48 14.30
N ASP A 326 -22.45 -10.68 14.76
CA ASP A 326 -23.79 -11.18 15.03
C ASP A 326 -23.90 -11.70 16.48
N GLU A 327 -25.09 -12.17 16.86
CA GLU A 327 -25.34 -12.74 18.19
C GLU A 327 -24.40 -13.91 18.52
N THR A 328 -23.99 -14.70 17.52
CA THR A 328 -23.08 -15.84 17.71
C THR A 328 -21.62 -15.44 17.87
N SER A 329 -21.28 -14.18 17.54
CA SER A 329 -19.92 -13.69 17.58
C SER A 329 -19.40 -13.56 19.02
N ALA A 330 -20.22 -13.03 19.93
CA ALA A 330 -19.90 -12.95 21.35
C ALA A 330 -19.78 -14.35 21.98
N GLU A 331 -20.67 -15.28 21.64
CA GLU A 331 -20.61 -16.67 22.12
C GLU A 331 -19.29 -17.35 21.71
N ARG A 332 -18.88 -17.16 20.45
CA ARG A 332 -17.62 -17.73 19.94
C ARG A 332 -16.41 -17.12 20.62
N LEU A 333 -16.33 -15.78 20.72
CA LEU A 333 -15.21 -15.11 21.38
C LEU A 333 -15.14 -15.48 22.87
N GLY A 334 -16.29 -15.57 23.54
CA GLY A 334 -16.42 -16.04 24.91
C GLY A 334 -15.93 -17.47 25.09
N ALA A 335 -16.34 -18.41 24.23
CA ALA A 335 -15.89 -19.80 24.29
C ALA A 335 -14.37 -19.95 24.07
N ILE A 336 -13.80 -19.12 23.19
CA ILE A 336 -12.34 -19.07 22.99
C ILE A 336 -11.66 -18.49 24.25
N PHE A 337 -12.21 -17.43 24.84
CA PHE A 337 -11.70 -16.84 26.06
C PHE A 337 -11.65 -17.85 27.22
N ASP A 338 -12.76 -18.54 27.52
CA ASP A 338 -12.84 -19.50 28.62
C ASP A 338 -11.83 -20.64 28.47
N ARG A 339 -11.59 -21.07 27.23
CA ARG A 339 -10.59 -22.09 26.91
C ARG A 339 -9.17 -21.61 27.20
N LEU A 340 -8.84 -20.36 26.88
CA LEU A 340 -7.49 -19.82 27.00
C LEU A 340 -7.17 -19.28 28.41
N TYR A 341 -8.17 -18.75 29.10
CA TYR A 341 -8.01 -18.06 30.38
C TYR A 341 -8.94 -18.64 31.46
N PRO A 342 -8.81 -19.94 31.79
CA PRO A 342 -9.68 -20.57 32.77
C PRO A 342 -9.51 -19.91 34.14
N GLY A 343 -10.58 -19.29 34.64
CA GLY A 343 -10.62 -18.62 35.94
C GLY A 343 -10.51 -17.10 35.90
N GLU A 344 -10.35 -16.48 34.72
CA GLU A 344 -10.61 -15.05 34.54
C GLU A 344 -12.10 -14.80 34.28
N LEU A 345 -12.60 -13.60 34.60
CA LEU A 345 -13.98 -13.22 34.30
C LEU A 345 -14.11 -13.02 32.78
N ASN A 346 -15.04 -13.73 32.15
CA ASN A 346 -15.24 -13.63 30.71
C ASN A 346 -15.87 -12.28 30.33
N PRO A 347 -15.18 -11.42 29.55
CA PRO A 347 -15.69 -10.11 29.21
C PRO A 347 -16.87 -10.17 28.22
N TYR A 348 -17.09 -11.31 27.56
CA TYR A 348 -18.15 -11.50 26.57
C TYR A 348 -19.46 -12.05 27.16
N GLU A 349 -19.45 -12.54 28.40
CA GLU A 349 -20.64 -13.09 29.07
C GLU A 349 -21.57 -12.01 29.67
N ASN A 350 -21.11 -10.76 29.75
CA ASN A 350 -21.82 -9.65 30.41
C ASN A 350 -22.43 -8.61 29.44
N VAL A 351 -22.58 -8.89 28.14
CA VAL A 351 -23.18 -7.93 27.19
C VAL A 351 -24.72 -7.94 27.25
N SER A 352 -25.27 -8.10 28.45
CA SER A 352 -26.70 -7.99 28.74
C SER A 352 -26.91 -6.86 29.75
N GLU A 353 -27.04 -5.63 29.25
CA GLU A 353 -28.07 -4.66 29.66
C GLU A 353 -28.11 -3.43 28.74
#